data_AF-A0A7G1I7D8-F1
#
_entry.id   AF-A0A7G1I7D8-F1
#
_cell.length_a   1.000
_cell.length_b   1.000
_cell.length_c   1.000
_cell.angle_alpha   90.00
_cell.angle_beta   90.00
_cell.angle_gamma   90.00
#
_symmetry.space_group_name_H-M   'P 1'
#
loop_
_entity.id
_entity.type
_entity.pdbx_description
1 polymer ?
#
loop_
_entity_poly.entity_id
_entity_poly.type
_entity_poly.pdbx_seq_one_letter_code
_entity_poly.pdbx_strand_id
1 'polypeptide(L)'
;MRWWGSGRCGSRCGPGFRTLPRLRWGATECGAFWASDLLWLMDTRYLREHSAKKMSRRMEGDLTMPPSAYFDRNCFIGATTTERRELARRHEIGVSNMLWGNDFPHPEGTWPHTRDWLKRSFWDIPVAETRQILGLAAAEVYNFDLGALAALAERIGPTPEDLGQDDAVSVPKWEAARQTGRHWLTGAEPLPDLVES
;
A
#
# COMPACT_ATOMS: atom_id res chain seq x y z
N MET A 1 -3.59 2.59 -30.11
CA MET A 1 -4.52 2.70 -28.97
C MET A 1 -3.73 2.99 -27.70
N ARG A 2 -4.10 4.03 -26.95
CA ARG A 2 -3.44 4.41 -25.69
C ARG A 2 -3.95 3.46 -24.59
N TRP A 3 -3.13 2.48 -24.20
CA TRP A 3 -3.51 1.45 -23.21
C TRP A 3 -3.52 1.97 -21.76
N TRP A 4 -2.98 3.17 -21.53
CA TRP A 4 -3.05 3.94 -20.28
C TRP A 4 -4.42 4.62 -20.06
N GLY A 5 -5.49 4.04 -20.59
CA GLY A 5 -6.84 4.61 -20.62
C GLY A 5 -7.85 3.99 -19.66
N SER A 6 -7.52 2.89 -18.97
CA SER A 6 -8.43 2.23 -18.04
C SER A 6 -8.01 2.46 -16.58
N GLY A 7 -8.22 3.68 -16.08
CA GLY A 7 -8.10 4.02 -14.65
C GLY A 7 -7.49 5.39 -14.36
N ARG A 8 -7.92 6.02 -13.26
CA ARG A 8 -7.51 7.37 -12.79
C ARG A 8 -6.00 7.58 -12.64
N CYS A 9 -5.20 6.51 -12.58
CA CYS A 9 -3.76 6.53 -12.33
C CYS A 9 -2.91 6.52 -13.63
N GLY A 10 -3.48 6.19 -14.79
CA GLY A 10 -2.69 5.77 -15.94
C GLY A 10 -2.03 6.89 -16.78
N SER A 11 -2.70 8.02 -17.01
CA SER A 11 -2.30 8.90 -18.12
C SER A 11 -1.22 9.94 -17.80
N ARG A 12 -0.79 10.09 -16.54
CA ARG A 12 0.10 11.20 -16.11
C ARG A 12 1.32 10.79 -15.28
N CYS A 13 1.35 9.57 -14.75
CA CYS A 13 2.26 9.20 -13.66
C CYS A 13 3.69 8.82 -14.13
N GLY A 14 3.87 8.00 -15.16
CA GLY A 14 5.20 7.50 -15.55
C GLY A 14 6.20 8.60 -15.94
N PRO A 15 5.98 9.35 -17.04
CA PRO A 15 6.88 10.41 -17.46
C PRO A 15 6.98 11.57 -16.44
N GLY A 16 5.89 11.85 -15.72
CA GLY A 16 5.83 12.91 -14.71
C GLY A 16 6.67 12.61 -13.46
N PHE A 17 6.69 11.37 -12.99
CA PHE A 17 7.52 10.99 -11.84
C PHE A 17 9.01 10.91 -12.17
N ARG A 18 9.37 10.68 -13.44
CA ARG A 18 10.76 10.80 -13.88
C ARG A 18 11.24 12.25 -13.82
N THR A 19 10.44 13.18 -14.35
CA THR A 19 10.82 14.60 -14.44
C THR A 19 10.68 15.35 -13.12
N LEU A 20 9.76 14.93 -12.24
CA LEU A 20 9.51 15.50 -10.93
C LEU A 20 9.65 14.41 -9.85
N PRO A 21 10.88 14.00 -9.48
CA PRO A 21 11.09 12.86 -8.58
C PRO A 21 10.56 13.09 -7.16
N ARG A 22 10.41 14.36 -6.74
CA ARG A 22 9.87 14.74 -5.42
C ARG A 22 8.35 14.89 -5.40
N LEU A 23 7.66 14.78 -6.54
CA LEU A 23 6.21 14.89 -6.58
C LEU A 23 5.58 13.69 -5.85
N ARG A 24 4.69 13.97 -4.90
CA ARG A 24 3.84 12.97 -4.25
C ARG A 24 2.44 13.03 -4.85
N TRP A 25 1.85 11.87 -5.15
CA TRP A 25 0.50 11.74 -5.68
C TRP A 25 -0.31 10.74 -4.87
N GLY A 26 -1.53 11.12 -4.50
CA GLY A 26 -2.42 10.32 -3.67
C GLY A 26 -3.73 10.02 -4.35
N ALA A 27 -4.21 8.78 -4.24
CA ALA A 27 -5.59 8.43 -4.51
C ALA A 27 -6.32 8.21 -3.19
N THR A 28 -7.33 9.02 -2.88
CA THR A 28 -8.12 8.94 -1.64
C THR A 28 -9.51 8.36 -1.95
N GLU A 29 -10.18 7.81 -0.93
CA GLU A 29 -11.57 7.31 -1.03
C GLU A 29 -11.76 6.19 -2.07
N CYS A 30 -10.70 5.42 -2.36
CA CYS A 30 -10.72 4.38 -3.40
C CYS A 30 -10.36 2.98 -2.90
N GLY A 31 -10.25 2.81 -1.57
CA GLY A 31 -9.61 1.64 -0.97
C GLY A 31 -8.19 1.40 -1.53
N ALA A 32 -7.61 0.27 -1.16
CA ALA A 32 -6.31 -0.23 -1.62
C ALA A 32 -6.41 -1.59 -2.37
N PHE A 33 -7.61 -2.20 -2.47
CA PHE A 33 -7.83 -3.52 -3.07
C PHE A 33 -7.29 -3.68 -4.50
N TRP A 34 -7.29 -2.60 -5.30
CA TRP A 34 -6.86 -2.62 -6.69
C TRP A 34 -5.34 -2.53 -6.87
N ALA A 35 -4.61 -2.08 -5.84
CA ALA A 35 -3.22 -1.67 -5.99
C ALA A 35 -2.30 -2.87 -6.25
N SER A 36 -2.43 -3.94 -5.47
CA SER A 36 -1.64 -5.17 -5.66
C SER A 36 -1.73 -5.72 -7.09
N ASP A 37 -2.95 -5.96 -7.58
CA ASP A 37 -3.19 -6.53 -8.91
C ASP A 37 -2.73 -5.59 -10.03
N LEU A 38 -2.91 -4.27 -9.87
CA LEU A 38 -2.43 -3.29 -10.84
C LEU A 38 -0.90 -3.23 -10.89
N LEU A 39 -0.24 -3.24 -9.73
CA LEU A 39 1.22 -3.26 -9.63
C LEU A 39 1.79 -4.53 -10.29
N TRP A 40 1.23 -5.69 -9.98
CA TRP A 40 1.59 -6.95 -10.63
C TRP A 40 1.47 -6.89 -12.15
N LEU A 41 0.34 -6.39 -12.66
CA LEU A 41 0.11 -6.29 -14.10
C LEU A 41 1.11 -5.34 -14.78
N MET A 42 1.36 -4.18 -14.17
CA MET A 42 2.27 -3.17 -14.70
C MET A 42 3.72 -3.65 -14.70
N ASP A 43 4.18 -4.24 -13.59
CA ASP A 43 5.54 -4.77 -13.48
C ASP A 43 5.75 -5.96 -14.41
N THR A 44 4.79 -6.89 -14.48
CA THR A 44 4.87 -8.05 -15.38
C THR A 44 4.97 -7.59 -16.84
N ARG A 45 4.22 -6.55 -17.23
CA ARG A 45 4.34 -5.96 -18.57
C ARG A 45 5.69 -5.30 -18.77
N TYR A 46 6.17 -4.51 -17.81
CA TYR A 46 7.48 -3.87 -17.86
C TYR A 46 8.62 -4.91 -18.03
N LEU A 47 8.57 -6.01 -17.27
CA LEU A 47 9.54 -7.11 -17.34
C LEU A 47 9.43 -7.92 -18.64
N ARG A 48 8.21 -8.18 -19.14
CA ARG A 48 7.99 -8.88 -20.42
C ARG A 48 8.25 -8.03 -21.66
N GLU A 49 8.13 -6.70 -21.55
CA GLU A 49 8.38 -5.76 -22.64
C GLU A 49 9.86 -5.70 -23.06
N HIS A 50 10.78 -6.23 -22.24
CA HIS A 50 12.14 -6.51 -22.71
C HIS A 50 12.17 -7.46 -23.93
N SER A 51 11.17 -8.33 -24.08
CA SER A 51 10.97 -9.19 -25.25
C SER A 51 10.13 -8.51 -26.36
N ALA A 52 9.35 -7.48 -26.02
CA ALA A 52 8.47 -6.73 -26.92
C ALA A 52 9.10 -5.43 -27.45
N LYS A 53 10.42 -5.23 -27.28
CA LYS A 53 11.20 -4.11 -27.86
C LYS A 53 10.97 -3.88 -29.36
N LYS A 54 10.52 -4.90 -30.09
CA LYS A 54 10.14 -4.76 -31.51
C LYS A 54 8.85 -3.95 -31.73
N MET A 55 7.99 -3.78 -30.74
CA MET A 55 6.64 -3.24 -30.95
C MET A 55 6.35 -1.87 -30.32
N SER A 56 7.25 -1.31 -29.50
CA SER A 56 7.04 -0.02 -28.84
C SER A 56 8.27 0.91 -28.89
N ARG A 57 8.78 1.23 -30.10
CA ARG A 57 9.73 2.35 -30.34
C ARG A 57 9.27 3.71 -29.79
N ARG A 58 8.02 3.82 -29.30
CA ARG A 58 7.43 5.04 -28.73
C ARG A 58 7.45 5.08 -27.19
N MET A 59 7.91 4.01 -26.54
CA MET A 59 8.03 3.89 -25.06
C MET A 59 9.47 3.54 -24.62
N GLU A 60 10.37 3.26 -25.56
CA GLU A 60 11.82 3.14 -25.29
C GLU A 60 12.35 4.45 -24.70
N GLY A 61 12.62 4.44 -23.40
CA GLY A 61 13.31 5.53 -22.69
C GLY A 61 12.50 6.27 -21.63
N ASP A 62 11.21 5.96 -21.44
CA ASP A 62 10.39 6.76 -20.53
C ASP A 62 10.38 6.32 -19.05
N LEU A 63 10.68 5.05 -18.76
CA LEU A 63 10.71 4.50 -17.41
C LEU A 63 12.11 3.95 -17.11
N THR A 64 12.73 4.42 -16.03
CA THR A 64 14.06 3.97 -15.57
C THR A 64 13.97 2.97 -14.41
N MET A 65 12.76 2.73 -13.91
CA MET A 65 12.44 1.87 -12.77
C MET A 65 11.15 1.11 -13.07
N PRO A 66 10.93 -0.07 -12.45
CA PRO A 66 9.65 -0.74 -12.56
C PRO A 66 8.52 0.16 -11.98
N PRO A 67 7.29 0.08 -12.53
CA PRO A 67 6.14 0.84 -12.06
C PRO A 67 5.91 0.77 -10.54
N SER A 68 6.11 -0.39 -9.91
CA SER A 68 6.02 -0.53 -8.45
C SER A 68 7.04 0.29 -7.68
N ALA A 69 8.26 0.44 -8.19
CA ALA A 69 9.26 1.26 -7.53
C ALA A 69 8.96 2.77 -7.67
N TYR A 70 8.33 3.19 -8.78
CA TYR A 70 7.76 4.54 -8.86
C TYR A 70 6.59 4.73 -7.91
N PHE A 71 5.74 3.72 -7.76
CA PHE A 71 4.63 3.74 -6.82
C PHE A 71 5.12 3.91 -5.38
N ASP A 72 6.12 3.14 -4.96
CA ASP A 72 6.72 3.25 -3.62
C ASP A 72 7.25 4.67 -3.35
N ARG A 73 7.95 5.24 -4.34
CA ARG A 73 8.61 6.54 -4.22
C ARG A 73 7.64 7.72 -4.27
N ASN A 74 6.62 7.66 -5.13
CA ASN A 74 5.82 8.84 -5.50
C ASN A 74 4.35 8.72 -5.10
N CYS A 75 3.82 7.52 -4.90
CA CYS A 75 2.39 7.32 -4.72
C CYS A 75 2.03 6.97 -3.28
N PHE A 76 0.81 7.31 -2.90
CA PHE A 76 0.17 6.82 -1.68
C PHE A 76 -1.32 6.63 -1.90
N ILE A 77 -1.96 5.86 -1.03
CA ILE A 77 -3.38 5.56 -1.07
C ILE A 77 -4.00 6.01 0.24
N GLY A 78 -5.01 6.88 0.17
CA GLY A 78 -5.95 7.10 1.26
C GLY A 78 -6.87 5.89 1.37
N ALA A 79 -6.38 4.85 2.05
CA ALA A 79 -7.00 3.56 2.24
C ALA A 79 -8.19 3.69 3.20
N THR A 80 -9.25 4.28 2.65
CA THR A 80 -10.49 4.56 3.36
C THR A 80 -11.18 3.26 3.71
N THR A 81 -11.66 3.16 4.96
CA THR A 81 -12.40 1.98 5.46
C THR A 81 -11.72 0.65 5.17
N THR A 82 -10.39 0.59 5.31
CA THR A 82 -9.58 -0.57 4.92
C THR A 82 -10.10 -1.88 5.53
N GLU A 83 -10.26 -2.88 4.68
CA GLU A 83 -10.75 -4.21 5.01
C GLU A 83 -9.61 -5.23 5.12
N ARG A 84 -9.93 -6.38 5.73
CA ARG A 84 -8.99 -7.50 5.94
C ARG A 84 -8.30 -7.96 4.66
N ARG A 85 -9.01 -7.96 3.53
CA ARG A 85 -8.48 -8.39 2.23
C ARG A 85 -7.33 -7.48 1.77
N GLU A 86 -7.42 -6.20 2.05
CA GLU A 86 -6.43 -5.20 1.65
C GLU A 86 -5.21 -5.27 2.57
N LEU A 87 -5.45 -5.40 3.88
CA LEU A 87 -4.39 -5.59 4.88
C LEU A 87 -3.60 -6.88 4.64
N ALA A 88 -4.25 -7.95 4.16
CA ALA A 88 -3.56 -9.19 3.81
C ALA A 88 -2.56 -9.01 2.65
N ARG A 89 -2.78 -8.03 1.76
CA ARG A 89 -1.92 -7.73 0.60
C ARG A 89 -1.02 -6.51 0.81
N ARG A 90 -0.95 -5.97 2.03
CA ARG A 90 -0.19 -4.75 2.34
C ARG A 90 1.30 -4.83 1.96
N HIS A 91 1.90 -6.01 1.94
CA HIS A 91 3.30 -6.19 1.51
C HIS A 91 3.48 -6.12 -0.01
N GLU A 92 2.45 -6.48 -0.78
CA GLU A 92 2.43 -6.29 -2.24
C GLU A 92 2.17 -4.82 -2.60
N ILE A 93 1.31 -4.17 -1.82
CA ILE A 93 0.91 -2.76 -2.01
C ILE A 93 2.04 -1.83 -1.55
N GLY A 94 2.62 -2.09 -0.39
CA GLY A 94 3.56 -1.22 0.33
C GLY A 94 2.91 -0.67 1.60
N VAL A 95 3.39 -1.11 2.78
CA VAL A 95 2.85 -0.70 4.09
C VAL A 95 2.92 0.81 4.28
N SER A 96 4.02 1.44 3.86
CA SER A 96 4.23 2.90 3.89
C SER A 96 3.36 3.68 2.91
N ASN A 97 2.74 3.00 1.95
CA ASN A 97 1.93 3.62 0.90
C ASN A 97 0.44 3.61 1.24
N MET A 98 0.04 2.96 2.33
CA MET A 98 -1.34 2.89 2.81
C MET A 98 -1.54 3.89 3.95
N LEU A 99 -2.39 4.89 3.73
CA LEU A 99 -2.80 5.89 4.72
C LEU A 99 -4.25 5.61 5.07
N TRP A 100 -4.50 5.05 6.24
CA TRP A 100 -5.87 4.76 6.67
C TRP A 100 -6.66 6.05 6.94
N GLY A 101 -7.95 6.03 6.62
CA GLY A 101 -8.89 7.12 6.91
C GLY A 101 -10.28 6.59 7.24
N ASN A 102 -10.99 7.30 8.11
CA ASN A 102 -12.32 6.91 8.57
C ASN A 102 -13.48 7.42 7.71
N ASP A 103 -13.19 8.28 6.73
CA ASP A 103 -14.14 8.98 5.85
C ASP A 103 -15.22 9.82 6.53
N PHE A 104 -14.91 10.44 7.67
CA PHE A 104 -15.90 11.31 8.31
C PHE A 104 -16.19 12.57 7.46
N PRO A 105 -17.46 12.98 7.26
CA PRO A 105 -18.71 12.49 7.88
C PRO A 105 -19.54 11.57 6.98
N HIS A 106 -18.95 10.96 5.96
CA HIS A 106 -19.69 10.17 4.98
C HIS A 106 -20.36 8.92 5.59
N PRO A 107 -21.55 8.50 5.07
CA PRO A 107 -22.29 7.36 5.61
C PRO A 107 -21.58 6.01 5.41
N GLU A 108 -20.72 5.88 4.41
CA GLU A 108 -19.85 4.74 4.15
C GLU A 108 -18.63 4.69 5.09
N GLY A 109 -18.36 5.78 5.81
CA GLY A 109 -17.28 5.89 6.78
C GLY A 109 -17.49 5.01 8.01
N THR A 110 -16.49 4.99 8.88
CA THR A 110 -16.51 4.13 10.09
C THR A 110 -17.05 4.82 11.33
N TRP A 111 -17.26 6.14 11.31
CA TRP A 111 -17.76 6.88 12.46
C TRP A 111 -19.25 6.57 12.72
N PRO A 112 -19.71 6.42 13.97
CA PRO A 112 -19.00 6.57 15.25
C PRO A 112 -18.30 5.29 15.75
N HIS A 113 -18.39 4.18 15.03
CA HIS A 113 -17.87 2.86 15.43
C HIS A 113 -16.42 2.58 14.98
N THR A 114 -15.63 3.63 14.77
CA THR A 114 -14.27 3.53 14.23
C THR A 114 -13.37 2.59 15.02
N ARG A 115 -13.45 2.61 16.36
CA ARG A 115 -12.63 1.72 17.22
C ARG A 115 -12.97 0.24 17.01
N ASP A 116 -14.25 -0.09 16.88
CA ASP A 116 -14.69 -1.47 16.62
C ASP A 116 -14.25 -1.95 15.24
N TRP A 117 -14.29 -1.07 14.24
CA TRP A 117 -13.78 -1.35 12.90
C TRP A 117 -12.28 -1.67 12.92
N LEU A 118 -11.49 -0.79 13.55
CA LEU A 118 -10.05 -0.97 13.68
C LEU A 118 -9.72 -2.30 14.37
N LYS A 119 -10.42 -2.63 15.46
CA LYS A 119 -10.24 -3.90 16.18
C LYS A 119 -10.53 -5.11 15.28
N ARG A 120 -11.61 -5.09 14.50
CA ARG A 120 -11.96 -6.19 13.58
C ARG A 120 -10.95 -6.34 12.44
N SER A 121 -10.37 -5.24 11.98
CA SER A 121 -9.47 -5.25 10.82
C SER A 121 -7.99 -5.52 11.19
N PHE A 122 -7.50 -4.96 12.30
CA PHE A 122 -6.05 -4.91 12.62
C PHE A 122 -5.58 -5.88 13.72
N TRP A 123 -6.46 -6.68 14.33
CA TRP A 123 -6.14 -7.52 15.50
C TRP A 123 -4.93 -8.48 15.33
N ASP A 124 -4.64 -8.93 14.11
CA ASP A 124 -3.50 -9.82 13.83
C ASP A 124 -2.42 -9.18 12.95
N ILE A 125 -2.48 -7.85 12.77
CA ILE A 125 -1.47 -7.11 12.02
C ILE A 125 -0.37 -6.71 13.01
N PRO A 126 0.93 -6.83 12.66
CA PRO A 126 2.02 -6.40 13.53
C PRO A 126 1.85 -4.94 13.98
N VAL A 127 2.14 -4.64 15.24
CA VAL A 127 1.93 -3.31 15.85
C VAL A 127 2.68 -2.23 15.08
N ALA A 128 3.91 -2.50 14.64
CA ALA A 128 4.71 -1.56 13.85
C ALA A 128 4.03 -1.19 12.52
N GLU A 129 3.43 -2.17 11.84
CA GLU A 129 2.76 -1.95 10.55
C GLU A 129 1.42 -1.25 10.72
N THR A 130 0.68 -1.59 11.78
CA THR A 130 -0.54 -0.87 12.17
C THR A 130 -0.24 0.60 12.46
N ARG A 131 0.81 0.91 13.24
CA ARG A 131 1.25 2.30 13.49
C ARG A 131 1.61 3.02 12.19
N GLN A 132 2.28 2.32 11.27
CA GLN A 132 2.63 2.89 9.97
C GLN A 132 1.38 3.29 9.18
N ILE A 133 0.42 2.37 9.04
CA ILE A 133 -0.78 2.56 8.23
C ILE A 133 -1.75 3.57 8.85
N LEU A 134 -1.91 3.55 10.18
CA LEU A 134 -2.86 4.42 10.88
C LEU A 134 -2.38 5.85 11.08
N GLY A 135 -1.07 6.13 10.98
CA GLY A 135 -0.57 7.47 11.30
C GLY A 135 0.77 7.85 10.68
N LEU A 136 1.81 7.02 10.81
CA LEU A 136 3.17 7.45 10.45
C LEU A 136 3.32 7.70 8.95
N ALA A 137 2.69 6.89 8.10
CA ALA A 137 2.69 7.11 6.65
C ALA A 137 2.06 8.47 6.28
N ALA A 138 0.96 8.84 6.92
CA ALA A 138 0.33 10.15 6.70
C ALA A 138 1.21 11.29 7.20
N ALA A 139 1.84 11.13 8.36
CA ALA A 139 2.78 12.11 8.89
C ALA A 139 3.98 12.35 7.97
N GLU A 140 4.53 11.29 7.35
CA GLU A 140 5.61 11.40 6.38
C GLU A 140 5.15 12.14 5.10
N VAL A 141 4.01 11.75 4.54
CA VAL A 141 3.50 12.34 3.29
C VAL A 141 3.16 13.82 3.45
N TYR A 142 2.53 14.20 4.57
CA TYR A 142 2.11 15.58 4.82
C TYR A 142 3.13 16.39 5.60
N ASN A 143 4.29 15.80 5.94
CA ASN A 143 5.37 16.43 6.69
C ASN A 143 4.89 17.01 8.04
N PHE A 144 4.15 16.19 8.80
CA PHE A 144 3.72 16.55 10.16
C PHE A 144 4.84 16.40 11.18
N ASP A 145 4.88 17.29 12.16
CA ASP A 145 5.76 17.19 13.31
C ASP A 145 5.22 16.15 14.30
N LEU A 146 5.87 14.99 14.36
CA LEU A 146 5.52 13.90 15.27
C LEU A 146 5.68 14.28 16.74
N GLY A 147 6.64 15.15 17.08
CA GLY A 147 6.84 15.63 18.44
C GLY A 147 5.67 16.49 18.90
N ALA A 148 5.19 17.38 18.03
CA ALA A 148 4.01 18.20 18.30
C ALA A 148 2.72 17.36 18.40
N LEU A 149 2.62 16.24 17.68
CA LEU A 149 1.45 15.37 17.69
C LEU A 149 1.45 14.31 18.81
N ALA A 150 2.60 14.04 19.46
CA ALA A 150 2.76 12.95 20.41
C ALA A 150 1.72 12.97 21.54
N ALA A 151 1.55 14.11 22.23
CA ALA A 151 0.58 14.24 23.31
C ALA A 151 -0.88 14.04 22.87
N LEU A 152 -1.21 14.41 21.62
CA LEU A 152 -2.53 14.15 21.06
C LEU A 152 -2.70 12.66 20.74
N ALA A 153 -1.72 12.06 20.08
CA ALA A 153 -1.72 10.65 19.73
C ALA A 153 -1.84 9.75 20.98
N GLU A 154 -1.12 10.07 22.06
CA GLU A 154 -1.25 9.38 23.35
C GLU A 154 -2.64 9.51 23.96
N ARG A 155 -3.28 10.68 23.80
CA ARG A 155 -4.60 10.94 24.39
C ARG A 155 -5.75 10.28 23.64
N ILE A 156 -5.70 10.24 22.30
CA ILE A 156 -6.87 9.82 21.47
C ILE A 156 -6.61 8.59 20.60
N GLY A 157 -5.34 8.25 20.36
CA GLY A 157 -4.95 7.16 19.49
C GLY A 157 -5.40 5.80 20.04
N PRO A 158 -5.67 4.81 19.16
CA PRO A 158 -5.88 3.44 19.58
C PRO A 158 -4.55 2.84 20.09
N THR A 159 -4.65 2.03 21.13
CA THR A 159 -3.52 1.24 21.65
C THR A 159 -3.51 -0.17 21.03
N PRO A 160 -2.36 -0.88 21.04
CA PRO A 160 -2.33 -2.29 20.65
C PRO A 160 -3.34 -3.14 21.42
N GLU A 161 -3.53 -2.85 22.71
CA GLU A 161 -4.50 -3.52 23.59
C GLU A 161 -5.94 -3.26 23.15
N ASP A 162 -6.28 -2.02 22.75
CA ASP A 162 -7.61 -1.68 22.20
C ASP A 162 -7.95 -2.56 20.98
N LEU A 163 -6.94 -2.82 20.15
CA LEU A 163 -7.07 -3.58 18.91
C LEU A 163 -6.93 -5.09 19.11
N GLY A 164 -6.53 -5.55 20.31
CA GLY A 164 -6.30 -6.96 20.61
C GLY A 164 -5.07 -7.53 19.91
N GLN A 165 -4.06 -6.70 19.65
CA GLN A 165 -2.84 -7.10 18.95
C GLN A 165 -1.85 -7.78 19.88
N ASP A 166 -1.25 -8.86 19.39
CA ASP A 166 -0.12 -9.54 20.02
C ASP A 166 0.95 -9.80 18.96
N ASP A 167 2.10 -9.14 19.08
CA ASP A 167 3.22 -9.27 18.13
C ASP A 167 3.87 -10.65 18.19
N ALA A 168 3.81 -11.35 19.33
CA ALA A 168 4.32 -12.72 19.44
C ALA A 168 3.56 -13.69 18.53
N VAL A 169 2.31 -13.37 18.20
CA VAL A 169 1.46 -14.14 17.27
C VAL A 169 1.47 -13.51 15.87
N SER A 170 1.34 -12.18 15.79
CA SER A 170 1.13 -11.46 14.54
C SER A 170 2.38 -11.43 13.67
N VAL A 171 3.56 -11.21 14.26
CA VAL A 171 4.82 -11.12 13.49
C VAL A 171 5.15 -12.46 12.80
N PRO A 172 5.20 -13.61 13.49
CA PRO A 172 5.47 -14.89 12.83
C PRO A 172 4.46 -15.25 11.75
N LYS A 173 3.17 -14.93 11.99
CA LYS A 173 2.10 -15.19 11.03
C LYS A 173 2.33 -14.54 9.66
N TRP A 174 2.85 -13.31 9.65
CA TRP A 174 3.01 -12.52 8.43
C TRP A 174 4.43 -12.55 7.86
N GLU A 175 5.38 -13.20 8.54
CA GLU A 175 6.79 -13.16 8.18
C GLU A 175 7.06 -13.66 6.76
N ALA A 176 6.46 -14.77 6.34
CA ALA A 176 6.61 -15.29 4.97
C ALA A 176 6.10 -14.29 3.91
N ALA A 177 4.94 -13.68 4.16
CA ALA A 177 4.36 -12.68 3.27
C ALA A 177 5.21 -11.39 3.24
N ARG A 178 5.78 -10.99 4.38
CA ARG A 178 6.67 -9.83 4.51
C ARG A 178 7.97 -10.03 3.74
N GLN A 179 8.58 -11.21 3.85
CA GLN A 179 9.80 -11.58 3.12
C GLN A 179 9.56 -11.67 1.61
N THR A 180 8.41 -12.25 1.23
CA THR A 180 8.05 -12.42 -0.17
C THR A 180 7.70 -11.10 -0.84
N GLY A 181 6.92 -10.26 -0.17
CA GLY A 181 6.45 -8.97 -0.68
C GLY A 181 5.79 -9.12 -2.04
N ARG A 182 6.36 -8.43 -3.05
CA ARG A 182 5.96 -8.57 -4.46
C ARG A 182 6.59 -9.83 -5.04
N HIS A 183 5.92 -10.97 -4.83
CA HIS A 183 6.37 -12.30 -5.28
C HIS A 183 6.79 -12.36 -6.76
N TRP A 184 6.14 -11.58 -7.64
CA TRP A 184 6.49 -11.51 -9.07
C TRP A 184 7.84 -10.82 -9.38
N LEU A 185 8.43 -10.11 -8.41
CA LEU A 185 9.76 -9.51 -8.51
C LEU A 185 10.83 -10.35 -7.81
N THR A 186 10.47 -11.02 -6.72
CA THR A 186 11.41 -11.80 -5.89
C THR A 186 11.53 -13.25 -6.37
N GLY A 187 10.52 -13.76 -7.09
CA GLY A 187 10.45 -15.18 -7.48
C GLY A 187 10.13 -16.12 -6.31
N ALA A 188 9.89 -15.59 -5.12
CA ALA A 188 9.46 -16.34 -3.95
C ALA A 188 7.94 -16.50 -3.95
N GLU A 189 7.43 -17.69 -3.67
CA GLU A 189 5.99 -17.92 -3.53
C GLU A 189 5.58 -17.59 -2.08
N PRO A 190 4.51 -16.82 -1.84
CA PRO A 190 4.06 -16.48 -0.49
C PRO A 190 3.35 -17.65 0.20
N LEU A 191 3.04 -18.72 -0.53
CA LEU A 191 2.42 -19.92 0.00
C LEU A 191 3.50 -20.76 0.72
N PRO A 192 3.19 -21.34 1.89
CA PRO A 192 4.11 -22.30 2.50
C PRO A 192 4.35 -23.44 1.50
N ASP A 193 5.59 -23.95 1.46
CA ASP A 193 5.89 -25.20 0.79
C ASP A 193 4.80 -26.20 1.19
N LEU A 194 4.03 -26.67 0.20
CA LEU A 194 3.07 -27.74 0.44
C LEU A 194 3.91 -28.91 0.92
N VAL A 195 3.89 -29.14 2.24
CA VAL A 195 4.60 -30.23 2.89
C VAL A 195 4.28 -31.49 2.09
N GLU A 196 5.29 -32.08 1.46
CA GLU A 196 5.17 -33.41 0.87
C GLU A 196 4.72 -34.35 2.00
N SER A 197 3.49 -34.85 1.87
CA SER A 197 2.87 -35.82 2.78
C SER A 197 3.57 -37.17 2.72
#